data_AF-S7QNR8-F1
#
_entry.id   AF-S7QNR8-F1
#
_cell.length_a   1.000
_cell.length_b   1.000
_cell.length_c   1.000
_cell.angle_alpha   90.00
_cell.angle_beta   90.00
_cell.angle_gamma   90.00
#
_symmetry.space_group_name_H-M   'P 1'
#
loop_
_entity.id
_entity.type
_entity.pdbx_description
1 polymer ?
#
loop_
_entity_poly.entity_id
_entity_poly.type
_entity_poly.pdbx_seq_one_letter_code
_entity_poly.pdbx_strand_id
1 'polypeptide(L)'
;MMGLFSQASNHLRRPRGASVDDKAPEDTEPDDTSILDENEGSVIMSLISQLRVGMDLSKVTFPTFVLEPRSMLERITDFMAHPDLIFGAEECDDPEERFIRVLQYYLAGWHIKPKGVKKPYNPILGEFFRCRYDYSNGTQGFYIAEQVSHHPPISAFYYISPANKVCIIGELRPKSRFLGNSVSTVMEGENRVILQGRQDDGEYVISMPNMYARGILFGKMVLELGDTCTAKNEKHGLYCDLEFKTKGFFSGTYNAISGRVRKGNTDIGEISGRWSHVMEYKSAKTGEKRVLFDVQKMGDKVAPKWVAPEEEQEPNESRRLWSALTKAINDKDMDTATSAKSAVEESQREERRKREESGEKHVPRFFELRNGRWEPKFTPPDNPDEAVEAVRQWIWPSSR
;
A
#
# COMPACT_ATOMS: atom_id res chain seq x y z
N MET A 1 -66.52 -7.66 -10.59
CA MET A 1 -65.38 -8.34 -11.28
C MET A 1 -64.19 -7.38 -11.20
N MET A 2 -63.37 -7.38 -10.16
CA MET A 2 -62.32 -8.34 -9.79
C MET A 2 -61.35 -8.71 -10.93
N GLY A 3 -60.10 -8.28 -10.74
CA GLY A 3 -58.86 -8.92 -11.21
C GLY A 3 -58.14 -8.20 -12.35
N LEU A 4 -56.81 -8.10 -12.40
CA LEU A 4 -55.70 -8.54 -11.53
C LEU A 4 -54.46 -7.80 -12.07
N PHE A 5 -53.99 -6.75 -11.39
CA PHE A 5 -52.64 -6.22 -11.60
C PHE A 5 -52.01 -6.04 -10.22
N SER A 6 -51.34 -7.08 -9.76
CA SER A 6 -50.57 -7.09 -8.52
C SER A 6 -49.20 -7.70 -8.79
N GLN A 7 -48.18 -6.90 -8.49
CA GLN A 7 -46.83 -7.31 -8.07
C GLN A 7 -46.01 -8.18 -9.04
N ALA A 8 -45.14 -7.50 -9.79
CA ALA A 8 -43.80 -8.03 -10.07
C ALA A 8 -42.79 -7.15 -9.32
N SER A 9 -42.65 -7.41 -8.02
CA SER A 9 -41.45 -7.00 -7.29
C SER A 9 -40.27 -7.75 -7.92
N ASN A 10 -39.31 -7.02 -8.48
CA ASN A 10 -38.03 -7.57 -8.89
C ASN A 10 -37.24 -7.98 -7.64
N HIS A 11 -37.57 -9.13 -7.07
CA HIS A 11 -36.71 -9.84 -6.13
C HIS A 11 -35.54 -10.44 -6.91
N LEU A 12 -34.49 -9.65 -7.11
CA LEU A 12 -33.17 -10.18 -7.44
C LEU A 12 -32.72 -11.06 -6.28
N ARG A 13 -32.74 -12.38 -6.50
CA ARG A 13 -32.23 -13.37 -5.56
C ARG A 13 -30.74 -13.11 -5.32
N ARG A 14 -30.34 -13.07 -4.04
CA ARG A 14 -28.95 -13.21 -3.58
C ARG A 14 -28.23 -14.29 -4.41
N PRO A 15 -27.04 -14.02 -4.97
CA PRO A 15 -26.24 -15.07 -5.61
C PRO A 15 -26.01 -16.19 -4.60
N ARG A 16 -26.39 -17.43 -4.95
CA ARG A 16 -25.98 -18.62 -4.19
C ARG A 16 -24.47 -18.76 -4.35
N GLY A 17 -23.72 -18.30 -3.35
CA GLY A 17 -22.25 -18.34 -3.34
C GLY A 17 -21.56 -17.16 -2.67
N ALA A 18 -22.26 -16.07 -2.34
CA ALA A 18 -21.67 -15.04 -1.48
C ALA A 18 -21.44 -15.64 -0.08
N SER A 19 -20.19 -15.71 0.37
CA SER A 19 -19.88 -16.12 1.74
C SER A 19 -20.52 -15.15 2.73
N VAL A 20 -20.74 -15.60 3.95
CA VAL A 20 -21.42 -14.80 4.99
C VAL A 20 -20.56 -13.58 5.42
N ASP A 21 -19.27 -13.56 5.05
CA ASP A 21 -18.25 -12.53 5.35
C ASP A 21 -18.28 -11.28 4.44
N ASP A 22 -19.29 -11.13 3.58
CA ASP A 22 -19.31 -10.14 2.49
C ASP A 22 -20.10 -8.84 2.80
N LYS A 23 -20.50 -8.60 4.05
CA LYS A 23 -21.22 -7.39 4.47
C LYS A 23 -20.30 -6.38 5.15
N ALA A 24 -20.61 -5.10 4.99
CA ALA A 24 -19.91 -4.00 5.67
C ALA A 24 -20.09 -4.08 7.21
N PRO A 25 -19.02 -3.84 8.00
CA PRO A 25 -19.09 -3.72 9.45
C PRO A 25 -20.01 -2.58 9.93
N GLU A 26 -20.71 -2.75 11.06
CA GLU A 26 -21.65 -1.74 11.61
C GLU A 26 -20.96 -0.62 12.42
N ASP A 27 -19.81 -0.91 13.04
CA ASP A 27 -18.99 -0.01 13.89
C ASP A 27 -17.85 0.66 13.10
N THR A 28 -18.11 1.00 11.84
CA THR A 28 -17.11 1.63 10.97
C THR A 28 -16.91 3.10 11.31
N GLU A 29 -15.66 3.54 11.21
CA GLU A 29 -15.32 4.95 11.33
C GLU A 29 -15.87 5.71 10.11
N PRO A 30 -16.41 6.93 10.25
CA PRO A 30 -16.97 7.70 9.13
C PRO A 30 -15.97 7.89 7.98
N ASP A 31 -14.71 8.15 8.33
CA ASP A 31 -13.62 8.35 7.38
C ASP A 31 -13.22 7.07 6.61
N ASP A 32 -13.70 5.89 7.00
CA ASP A 32 -13.42 4.61 6.30
C ASP A 32 -14.49 4.22 5.29
N THR A 33 -15.50 5.08 5.13
CA THR A 33 -16.72 4.71 4.43
C THR A 33 -17.10 5.68 3.33
N SER A 34 -17.72 5.14 2.29
CA SER A 34 -18.26 5.93 1.20
C SER A 34 -19.74 5.62 1.01
N ILE A 35 -20.51 6.68 0.86
CA ILE A 35 -21.90 6.63 0.40
C ILE A 35 -21.87 7.15 -1.02
N LEU A 36 -22.12 6.25 -1.98
CA LEU A 36 -22.24 6.63 -3.37
C LEU A 36 -23.57 7.33 -3.59
N ASP A 37 -23.59 8.34 -4.44
CA ASP A 37 -24.86 8.88 -4.93
C ASP A 37 -25.57 7.90 -5.88
N GLU A 38 -26.80 8.22 -6.30
CA GLU A 38 -27.59 7.34 -7.17
C GLU A 38 -26.92 7.08 -8.53
N ASN A 39 -26.21 8.08 -9.08
CA ASN A 39 -25.52 7.96 -10.36
C ASN A 39 -24.27 7.09 -10.22
N GLU A 40 -23.44 7.37 -9.22
CA GLU A 40 -22.25 6.59 -8.87
C GLU A 40 -22.61 5.13 -8.58
N GLY A 41 -23.67 4.91 -7.79
CA GLY A 41 -24.20 3.58 -7.49
C GLY A 41 -24.65 2.84 -8.74
N SER A 42 -25.32 3.53 -9.67
CA SER A 42 -25.74 2.96 -10.96
C SER A 42 -24.55 2.58 -11.85
N VAL A 43 -23.49 3.39 -11.87
CA VAL A 43 -22.23 3.10 -12.60
C VAL A 43 -21.54 1.86 -12.02
N ILE A 44 -21.40 1.77 -10.69
CA ILE A 44 -20.83 0.59 -10.02
C ILE A 44 -21.67 -0.66 -10.30
N MET A 45 -23.00 -0.56 -10.21
CA MET A 45 -23.91 -1.67 -10.52
C MET A 45 -23.74 -2.16 -11.96
N SER A 46 -23.66 -1.24 -12.93
CA SER A 46 -23.44 -1.58 -14.33
C SER A 46 -22.10 -2.30 -14.54
N LEU A 47 -21.01 -1.78 -13.93
CA LEU A 47 -19.70 -2.42 -13.98
C LEU A 47 -19.73 -3.82 -13.39
N ILE A 48 -20.31 -3.97 -12.19
CA ILE A 48 -20.32 -5.24 -11.47
C ILE A 48 -21.23 -6.27 -12.14
N SER A 49 -22.31 -5.86 -12.80
CA SER A 49 -23.19 -6.78 -13.55
C SER A 49 -22.45 -7.58 -14.64
N GLN A 50 -21.28 -7.10 -15.08
CA GLN A 50 -20.43 -7.73 -16.08
C GLN A 50 -19.40 -8.69 -15.45
N LEU A 51 -19.25 -8.69 -14.13
CA LEU A 51 -18.25 -9.47 -13.40
C LEU A 51 -18.80 -10.82 -12.93
N ARG A 52 -17.90 -11.80 -12.79
CA ARG A 52 -18.20 -13.10 -12.18
C ARG A 52 -17.37 -13.27 -10.92
N VAL A 53 -17.93 -13.90 -9.88
CA VAL A 53 -17.17 -14.18 -8.65
C VAL A 53 -15.90 -14.96 -8.99
N GLY A 54 -14.77 -14.51 -8.43
CA GLY A 54 -13.43 -15.00 -8.69
C GLY A 54 -12.71 -14.34 -9.88
N MET A 55 -13.38 -13.47 -10.65
CA MET A 55 -12.77 -12.79 -11.79
C MET A 55 -11.64 -11.85 -11.36
N ASP A 56 -10.54 -11.89 -12.10
CA ASP A 56 -9.40 -10.97 -11.99
C ASP A 56 -9.79 -9.58 -12.50
N LEU A 57 -9.55 -8.56 -11.70
CA LEU A 57 -9.92 -7.17 -11.98
C LEU A 57 -8.79 -6.32 -12.55
N SER A 58 -7.61 -6.89 -12.81
CA SER A 58 -6.46 -6.18 -13.39
C SER A 58 -6.73 -5.56 -14.77
N LYS A 59 -7.75 -6.05 -15.48
CA LYS A 59 -8.19 -5.52 -16.79
C LYS A 59 -9.50 -4.73 -16.73
N VAL A 60 -10.05 -4.53 -15.54
CA VAL A 60 -11.30 -3.81 -15.34
C VAL A 60 -11.00 -2.36 -15.02
N THR A 61 -11.52 -1.45 -15.84
CA THR A 61 -11.40 -0.02 -15.61
C THR A 61 -12.41 0.43 -14.55
N PHE A 62 -11.91 0.82 -13.39
CA PHE A 62 -12.74 1.40 -12.33
C PHE A 62 -13.10 2.88 -12.65
N PRO A 63 -14.27 3.35 -12.19
CA PRO A 63 -14.67 4.75 -12.33
C PRO A 63 -13.73 5.71 -11.59
N THR A 64 -13.68 6.96 -12.03
CA THR A 64 -12.78 7.97 -11.46
C THR A 64 -13.17 8.42 -10.05
N PHE A 65 -14.45 8.37 -9.69
CA PHE A 65 -14.91 8.73 -8.35
C PHE A 65 -14.44 7.76 -7.25
N VAL A 66 -13.96 6.56 -7.58
CA VAL A 66 -13.34 5.65 -6.58
C VAL A 66 -11.83 5.84 -6.46
N LEU A 67 -11.24 6.83 -7.17
CA LEU A 67 -9.80 7.06 -7.14
C LEU A 67 -9.41 8.08 -6.06
N GLU A 68 -8.27 7.83 -5.40
CA GLU A 68 -7.54 8.87 -4.68
C GLU A 68 -6.58 9.59 -5.63
N PRO A 69 -6.22 10.87 -5.37
CA PRO A 69 -5.39 11.67 -6.28
C PRO A 69 -3.89 11.34 -6.21
N ARG A 70 -3.54 10.05 -6.18
CA ARG A 70 -2.16 9.56 -6.09
C ARG A 70 -1.98 8.26 -6.88
N SER A 71 -0.83 8.13 -7.54
CA SER A 71 -0.36 6.84 -8.05
C SER A 71 0.00 5.88 -6.92
N MET A 72 -0.09 4.57 -7.16
CA MET A 72 0.39 3.57 -6.21
C MET A 72 1.85 3.81 -5.82
N LEU A 73 2.69 4.27 -6.75
CA LEU A 73 4.11 4.56 -6.49
C LEU A 73 4.28 5.67 -5.45
N GLU A 74 3.41 6.67 -5.45
CA GLU A 74 3.40 7.68 -4.39
C GLU A 74 2.71 7.15 -3.11
N ARG A 75 1.64 6.36 -3.21
CA ARG A 75 0.91 5.83 -2.05
C ARG A 75 1.79 4.97 -1.14
N ILE A 76 2.77 4.24 -1.70
CA ILE A 76 3.76 3.46 -0.92
C ILE A 76 4.53 4.35 0.07
N THR A 77 4.74 5.64 -0.23
CA THR A 77 5.46 6.56 0.67
C THR A 77 4.81 6.77 2.03
N ASP A 78 3.54 6.38 2.19
CA ASP A 78 2.85 6.44 3.47
C ASP A 78 3.46 5.47 4.50
N PHE A 79 4.14 4.40 4.05
CA PHE A 79 4.93 3.53 4.94
C PHE A 79 6.22 4.19 5.46
N MET A 80 6.65 5.30 4.84
CA MET A 80 7.86 6.05 5.20
C MET A 80 7.50 7.32 5.97
N ALA A 81 6.29 7.39 6.52
CA ALA A 81 5.77 8.53 7.25
C ALA A 81 6.34 8.68 8.67
N HIS A 82 6.71 7.57 9.31
CA HIS A 82 7.25 7.54 10.68
C HIS A 82 8.63 6.87 10.75
N PRO A 83 9.62 7.32 9.93
CA PRO A 83 10.93 6.68 9.88
C PRO A 83 11.74 6.89 11.16
N ASP A 84 11.40 7.90 11.95
CA ASP A 84 11.96 8.17 13.28
C ASP A 84 11.82 6.98 14.25
N LEU A 85 10.78 6.16 14.09
CA LEU A 85 10.54 5.00 14.96
C LEU A 85 11.64 3.93 14.83
N ILE A 86 12.27 3.85 13.66
CA ILE A 86 13.32 2.86 13.37
C ILE A 86 14.75 3.43 13.44
N PHE A 87 14.93 4.74 13.43
CA PHE A 87 16.27 5.35 13.53
C PHE A 87 16.99 4.99 14.84
N GLY A 88 18.24 4.53 14.74
CA GLY A 88 19.01 4.04 15.88
C GLY A 88 18.63 2.63 16.34
N ALA A 89 17.80 1.88 15.59
CA ALA A 89 17.52 0.47 15.90
C ALA A 89 18.78 -0.38 15.84
N GLU A 90 19.73 -0.04 14.98
CA GLU A 90 21.02 -0.70 14.87
C GLU A 90 21.89 -0.58 16.13
N GLU A 91 21.70 0.46 16.93
CA GLU A 91 22.47 0.70 18.17
C GLU A 91 21.98 -0.16 19.34
N CYS A 92 20.77 -0.74 19.23
CA CYS A 92 20.24 -1.63 20.24
C CYS A 92 20.91 -3.01 20.14
N ASP A 93 21.48 -3.51 21.23
CA ASP A 93 22.17 -4.81 21.23
C ASP A 93 21.22 -6.01 21.29
N ASP A 94 20.03 -5.86 21.88
CA ASP A 94 19.05 -6.95 21.96
C ASP A 94 18.33 -7.16 20.61
N PRO A 95 18.53 -8.31 19.93
CA PRO A 95 17.84 -8.61 18.67
C PRO A 95 16.32 -8.67 18.80
N GLU A 96 15.79 -9.07 19.97
CA GLU A 96 14.33 -9.10 20.18
C GLU A 96 13.77 -7.68 20.16
N GLU A 97 14.41 -6.75 20.85
CA GLU A 97 14.00 -5.35 20.86
C GLU A 97 14.14 -4.68 19.49
N ARG A 98 15.23 -4.95 18.75
CA ARG A 98 15.35 -4.48 17.35
C ARG A 98 14.19 -4.94 16.49
N PHE A 99 13.81 -6.22 16.60
CA PHE A 99 12.68 -6.78 15.87
C PHE A 99 11.35 -6.10 16.23
N ILE A 100 11.11 -5.79 17.51
CA ILE A 100 9.89 -5.05 17.87
C ILE A 100 9.92 -3.60 17.35
N ARG A 101 11.07 -2.93 17.32
CA ARG A 101 11.18 -1.58 16.72
C ARG A 101 10.89 -1.58 15.21
N VAL A 102 11.34 -2.60 14.49
CA VAL A 102 11.00 -2.79 13.07
C VAL A 102 9.50 -3.01 12.89
N LEU A 103 8.88 -3.82 13.75
CA LEU A 103 7.42 -4.02 13.76
C LEU A 103 6.65 -2.74 14.09
N GLN A 104 7.15 -1.95 15.04
CA GLN A 104 6.58 -0.65 15.41
C GLN A 104 6.56 0.30 14.21
N TYR A 105 7.67 0.43 13.50
CA TYR A 105 7.77 1.20 12.26
C TYR A 105 6.77 0.71 11.21
N TYR A 106 6.75 -0.59 10.93
CA TYR A 106 5.85 -1.17 9.94
C TYR A 106 4.37 -0.92 10.25
N LEU A 107 3.97 -1.12 11.51
CA LEU A 107 2.60 -0.94 11.97
C LEU A 107 2.15 0.53 11.90
N ALA A 108 3.05 1.48 12.16
CA ALA A 108 2.76 2.90 12.12
C ALA A 108 2.34 3.40 10.73
N GLY A 109 2.71 2.72 9.63
CA GLY A 109 2.34 3.17 8.27
C GLY A 109 0.85 3.03 7.92
N TRP A 110 0.09 2.15 8.60
CA TRP A 110 -1.26 1.76 8.17
C TRP A 110 -2.37 2.76 8.49
N HIS A 111 -2.17 3.65 9.45
CA HIS A 111 -3.19 4.64 9.83
C HIS A 111 -3.41 5.72 8.75
N ILE A 112 -2.45 5.90 7.83
CA ILE A 112 -2.55 6.88 6.74
C ILE A 112 -3.44 6.30 5.64
N LYS A 113 -4.64 6.85 5.52
CA LYS A 113 -5.63 6.42 4.52
C LYS A 113 -6.44 7.58 3.97
N PRO A 114 -6.86 7.51 2.71
CA PRO A 114 -7.81 8.47 2.17
C PRO A 114 -9.14 8.34 2.91
N LYS A 115 -9.93 9.42 2.88
CA LYS A 115 -11.31 9.36 3.36
C LYS A 115 -12.17 8.54 2.39
N GLY A 116 -12.89 7.57 2.94
CA GLY A 116 -13.74 6.65 2.23
C GLY A 116 -12.99 5.53 1.51
N VAL A 117 -13.73 4.77 0.69
CA VAL A 117 -13.19 3.67 -0.08
C VAL A 117 -12.62 4.20 -1.39
N LYS A 118 -11.31 4.48 -1.36
CA LYS A 118 -10.57 4.97 -2.53
C LYS A 118 -9.43 4.04 -2.89
N LYS A 119 -9.05 4.04 -4.17
CA LYS A 119 -7.93 3.28 -4.72
C LYS A 119 -6.95 4.22 -5.42
N PRO A 120 -5.63 4.03 -5.28
CA PRO A 120 -4.66 4.81 -6.04
C PRO A 120 -4.71 4.47 -7.53
N TYR A 121 -4.15 5.36 -8.35
CA TYR A 121 -3.97 5.13 -9.78
C TYR A 121 -3.13 3.86 -9.99
N ASN A 122 -3.49 3.07 -11.01
CA ASN A 122 -2.71 1.92 -11.41
C ASN A 122 -1.51 2.43 -12.24
N PRO A 123 -0.27 2.28 -11.78
CA PRO A 123 0.85 2.87 -12.50
C PRO A 123 1.03 2.26 -13.89
N ILE A 124 1.42 3.08 -14.86
CA ILE A 124 1.77 2.59 -16.20
C ILE A 124 3.19 2.00 -16.21
N LEU A 125 3.50 1.14 -17.18
CA LEU A 125 4.84 0.52 -17.28
C LEU A 125 5.92 1.60 -17.46
N GLY A 126 6.95 1.58 -16.62
CA GLY A 126 8.02 2.59 -16.64
C GLY A 126 7.65 3.94 -15.99
N GLU A 127 6.46 4.06 -15.41
CA GLU A 127 6.15 5.15 -14.48
C GLU A 127 7.08 5.06 -13.27
N PHE A 128 7.55 6.21 -12.77
CA PHE A 128 8.32 6.26 -11.54
C PHE A 128 7.89 7.40 -10.63
N PHE A 129 8.15 7.27 -9.33
CA PHE A 129 7.97 8.33 -8.35
C PHE A 129 9.21 8.46 -7.49
N ARG A 130 9.69 9.69 -7.29
CA ARG A 130 10.83 9.99 -6.43
C ARG A 130 10.51 11.11 -5.46
N CYS A 131 11.03 11.00 -4.25
CA CYS A 131 10.95 12.06 -3.27
C CYS A 131 12.14 12.02 -2.32
N ARG A 132 12.29 13.10 -1.54
CA ARG A 132 13.25 13.22 -0.46
C ARG A 132 12.52 13.57 0.82
N TYR A 133 13.07 13.17 1.95
CA TYR A 133 12.68 13.61 3.28
C TYR A 133 13.83 14.40 3.88
N ASP A 134 13.52 15.57 4.45
CA ASP A 134 14.45 16.36 5.26
C ASP A 134 14.01 16.24 6.72
N TYR A 135 14.79 15.51 7.53
CA TYR A 135 14.43 15.19 8.90
C TYR A 135 14.83 16.28 9.89
N SER A 136 14.16 16.31 11.05
CA SER A 136 14.40 17.31 12.11
C SER A 136 15.81 17.24 12.72
N ASN A 137 16.48 16.09 12.63
CA ASN A 137 17.86 15.90 13.07
C ASN A 137 18.90 16.35 12.01
N GLY A 138 18.46 16.98 10.90
CA GLY A 138 19.33 17.47 9.83
C GLY A 138 19.75 16.41 8.80
N THR A 139 19.33 15.16 8.97
CA THR A 139 19.61 14.07 8.03
C THR A 139 18.57 14.00 6.91
N GLN A 140 18.85 13.20 5.88
CA GLN A 140 17.97 13.03 4.73
C GLN A 140 17.62 11.57 4.45
N GLY A 141 16.42 11.38 3.91
CA GLY A 141 15.95 10.12 3.36
C GLY A 141 15.60 10.29 1.89
N PHE A 142 15.79 9.25 1.09
CA PHE A 142 15.58 9.28 -0.35
C PHE A 142 14.72 8.10 -0.77
N TYR A 143 13.73 8.35 -1.62
CA TYR A 143 12.79 7.34 -2.10
C TYR A 143 12.73 7.36 -3.62
N ILE A 144 12.72 6.17 -4.22
CA ILE A 144 12.44 5.95 -5.63
C ILE A 144 11.59 4.70 -5.79
N ALA A 145 10.56 4.76 -6.61
CA ALA A 145 9.77 3.61 -7.01
C ALA A 145 9.51 3.62 -8.51
N GLU A 146 9.38 2.44 -9.09
CA GLU A 146 9.17 2.25 -10.52
C GLU A 146 8.18 1.11 -10.77
N GLN A 147 7.29 1.29 -11.74
CA GLN A 147 6.44 0.24 -12.24
C GLN A 147 7.22 -0.66 -13.21
N VAL A 148 7.86 -1.69 -12.66
CA VAL A 148 8.74 -2.61 -13.41
C VAL A 148 7.98 -3.62 -14.27
N SER A 149 6.68 -3.83 -14.00
CA SER A 149 5.80 -4.67 -14.82
C SER A 149 4.35 -4.20 -14.71
N HIS A 150 3.57 -4.31 -15.80
CA HIS A 150 2.15 -3.94 -15.79
C HIS A 150 1.20 -5.15 -15.91
N HIS A 151 1.63 -6.24 -16.56
CA HIS A 151 0.85 -7.49 -16.66
C HIS A 151 1.76 -8.71 -16.38
N PRO A 152 1.77 -9.25 -15.14
CA PRO A 152 1.06 -8.75 -13.95
C PRO A 152 1.64 -7.43 -13.42
N PRO A 153 0.87 -6.63 -12.65
CA PRO A 153 1.37 -5.38 -12.08
C PRO A 153 2.42 -5.66 -10.99
N ILE A 154 3.59 -5.03 -11.11
CA ILE A 154 4.66 -5.07 -10.11
C ILE A 154 5.23 -3.65 -9.98
N SER A 155 5.21 -3.12 -8.76
CA SER A 155 5.86 -1.86 -8.38
C SER A 155 7.06 -2.18 -7.50
N ALA A 156 8.27 -1.85 -7.92
CA ALA A 156 9.47 -1.97 -7.09
C ALA A 156 9.77 -0.61 -6.44
N PHE A 157 10.26 -0.61 -5.21
CA PHE A 157 10.62 0.62 -4.51
C PHE A 157 11.87 0.45 -3.66
N TYR A 158 12.53 1.58 -3.43
CA TYR A 158 13.75 1.70 -2.66
C TYR A 158 13.69 2.97 -1.82
N TYR A 159 14.00 2.83 -0.54
CA TYR A 159 14.21 3.94 0.37
C TYR A 159 15.57 3.78 1.06
N ILE A 160 16.30 4.87 1.21
CA ILE A 160 17.55 4.89 1.98
C ILE A 160 17.70 6.20 2.75
N SER A 161 18.15 6.09 3.99
CA SER A 161 18.66 7.22 4.77
C SER A 161 20.06 6.88 5.26
N PRO A 162 21.12 7.31 4.53
CA PRO A 162 22.48 6.88 4.82
C PRO A 162 22.95 7.27 6.22
N ALA A 163 22.68 8.50 6.64
CA ALA A 163 23.09 9.01 7.95
C ALA A 163 22.38 8.31 9.12
N ASN A 164 21.11 7.90 8.94
CA ASN A 164 20.37 7.11 9.93
C ASN A 164 20.54 5.59 9.73
N LYS A 165 21.38 5.17 8.77
CA LYS A 165 21.73 3.77 8.50
C LYS A 165 20.53 2.84 8.30
N VAL A 166 19.47 3.35 7.65
CA VAL A 166 18.28 2.56 7.31
C VAL A 166 18.14 2.47 5.80
N CYS A 167 17.94 1.25 5.31
CA CYS A 167 17.65 0.95 3.92
C CYS A 167 16.41 0.06 3.85
N ILE A 168 15.52 0.32 2.90
CA ILE A 168 14.31 -0.46 2.66
C ILE A 168 14.21 -0.76 1.18
N ILE A 169 14.13 -2.03 0.83
CA ILE A 169 13.92 -2.50 -0.54
C ILE A 169 12.62 -3.29 -0.53
N GLY A 170 11.76 -3.10 -1.53
CA GLY A 170 10.57 -3.92 -1.61
C GLY A 170 9.86 -3.86 -2.94
N GLU A 171 8.80 -4.66 -3.02
CA GLU A 171 7.95 -4.76 -4.19
C GLU A 171 6.51 -5.02 -3.78
N LEU A 172 5.57 -4.49 -4.56
CA LEU A 172 4.14 -4.79 -4.46
C LEU A 172 3.65 -5.47 -5.74
N ARG A 173 2.89 -6.54 -5.57
CA ARG A 173 2.29 -7.35 -6.63
C ARG A 173 0.78 -7.50 -6.38
N PRO A 174 -0.02 -6.43 -6.53
CA PRO A 174 -1.44 -6.48 -6.22
C PRO A 174 -2.21 -7.39 -7.18
N LYS A 175 -3.04 -8.27 -6.63
CA LYS A 175 -3.97 -9.13 -7.40
C LYS A 175 -5.39 -8.93 -6.92
N SER A 176 -6.16 -8.16 -7.68
CA SER A 176 -7.55 -7.85 -7.35
C SER A 176 -8.52 -8.92 -7.87
N ARG A 177 -9.45 -9.37 -7.02
CA ARG A 177 -10.49 -10.34 -7.35
C ARG A 177 -11.85 -9.84 -6.90
N PHE A 178 -12.85 -10.03 -7.77
CA PHE A 178 -14.24 -9.78 -7.39
C PHE A 178 -14.81 -10.97 -6.62
N LEU A 179 -15.39 -10.71 -5.44
CA LEU A 179 -15.92 -11.74 -4.54
C LEU A 179 -17.47 -11.73 -4.45
N GLY A 180 -18.14 -10.81 -5.14
CA GLY A 180 -19.59 -10.66 -5.05
C GLY A 180 -19.97 -9.31 -4.46
N ASN A 181 -20.21 -9.23 -3.15
CA ASN A 181 -20.43 -7.93 -2.50
C ASN A 181 -19.12 -7.30 -1.99
N SER A 182 -17.98 -7.88 -2.36
CA SER A 182 -16.66 -7.37 -2.03
C SER A 182 -15.70 -7.45 -3.22
N VAL A 183 -14.68 -6.59 -3.21
CA VAL A 183 -13.44 -6.78 -3.96
C VAL A 183 -12.33 -7.06 -2.96
N SER A 184 -11.56 -8.12 -3.16
CA SER A 184 -10.30 -8.33 -2.44
C SER A 184 -9.13 -7.93 -3.33
N THR A 185 -8.07 -7.41 -2.73
CA THR A 185 -6.77 -7.24 -3.36
C THR A 185 -5.76 -7.98 -2.50
N VAL A 186 -5.26 -9.09 -3.06
CA VAL A 186 -4.16 -9.83 -2.44
C VAL A 186 -2.89 -9.04 -2.70
N MET A 187 -2.21 -8.64 -1.62
CA MET A 187 -0.99 -7.84 -1.69
C MET A 187 0.22 -8.75 -1.59
N GLU A 188 0.60 -9.36 -2.70
CA GLU A 188 1.86 -10.12 -2.78
C GLU A 188 3.05 -9.16 -2.83
N GLY A 189 4.24 -9.68 -2.51
CA GLY A 189 5.47 -8.91 -2.39
C GLY A 189 5.93 -8.80 -0.94
N GLU A 190 7.12 -8.25 -0.76
CA GLU A 190 7.79 -8.17 0.54
C GLU A 190 8.49 -6.82 0.69
N ASN A 191 8.53 -6.33 1.92
CA ASN A 191 9.37 -5.22 2.35
C ASN A 191 10.58 -5.81 3.09
N ARG A 192 11.77 -5.33 2.75
CA ARG A 192 13.03 -5.76 3.37
C ARG A 192 13.66 -4.56 4.03
N VAL A 193 13.61 -4.52 5.34
CA VAL A 193 14.24 -3.48 6.15
C VAL A 193 15.64 -3.94 6.52
N ILE A 194 16.63 -3.09 6.27
CA ILE A 194 18.05 -3.35 6.47
C ILE A 194 18.61 -2.27 7.38
N LEU A 195 19.18 -2.71 8.50
CA LEU A 195 19.91 -1.85 9.44
C LEU A 195 21.38 -1.79 8.99
N GLN A 196 21.74 -0.78 8.21
CA GLN A 196 23.05 -0.69 7.55
C GLN A 196 24.21 -0.59 8.55
N GLY A 197 23.97 -0.09 9.76
CA GLY A 197 24.97 -0.04 10.83
C GLY A 197 25.20 -1.37 11.55
N ARG A 198 24.43 -2.41 11.22
CA ARG A 198 24.55 -3.75 11.79
C ARG A 198 24.23 -4.82 10.74
N GLN A 199 25.05 -4.89 9.69
CA GLN A 199 24.82 -5.78 8.54
C GLN A 199 24.77 -7.27 8.93
N ASP A 200 25.43 -7.66 10.02
CA ASP A 200 25.44 -9.03 10.55
C ASP A 200 24.08 -9.47 11.14
N ASP A 201 23.18 -8.53 11.40
CA ASP A 201 21.80 -8.72 11.86
C ASP A 201 20.88 -9.29 10.77
N GLY A 202 21.29 -9.20 9.50
CA GLY A 202 20.50 -9.64 8.36
C GLY A 202 19.32 -8.72 8.03
N GLU A 203 18.45 -9.19 7.13
CA GLU A 203 17.26 -8.46 6.69
C GLU A 203 16.04 -8.78 7.56
N TYR A 204 15.18 -7.79 7.74
CA TYR A 204 13.84 -7.96 8.30
C TYR A 204 12.84 -7.99 7.15
N VAL A 205 12.23 -9.16 6.90
CA VAL A 205 11.33 -9.38 5.77
C VAL A 205 9.89 -9.35 6.25
N ILE A 206 9.07 -8.47 5.68
CA ILE A 206 7.69 -8.22 6.11
C ILE A 206 6.75 -8.28 4.89
N SER A 207 5.74 -9.15 4.95
CA SER A 207 4.67 -9.23 3.94
C SER A 207 3.56 -8.22 4.22
N MET A 208 2.77 -7.87 3.20
CA MET A 208 1.65 -6.94 3.31
C MET A 208 0.32 -7.64 3.66
N PRO A 209 -0.62 -6.97 4.35
CA PRO A 209 -1.98 -7.45 4.54
C PRO A 209 -2.76 -7.33 3.23
N ASN A 210 -3.79 -8.15 3.11
CA ASN A 210 -4.74 -8.02 2.02
C ASN A 210 -5.71 -6.87 2.29
N MET A 211 -6.24 -6.30 1.22
CA MET A 211 -7.20 -5.20 1.30
C MET A 211 -8.56 -5.66 0.77
N TYR A 212 -9.63 -5.28 1.47
CA TYR A 212 -11.00 -5.63 1.13
C TYR A 212 -11.85 -4.36 1.01
N ALA A 213 -12.47 -4.15 -0.15
CA ALA A 213 -13.57 -3.20 -0.30
C ALA A 213 -14.88 -3.98 -0.14
N ARG A 214 -15.58 -3.79 0.98
CA ARG A 214 -16.86 -4.44 1.31
C ARG A 214 -18.03 -3.56 0.91
N GLY A 215 -19.20 -4.15 0.70
CA GLY A 215 -20.45 -3.41 0.50
C GLY A 215 -20.56 -2.70 -0.85
N ILE A 216 -19.82 -3.17 -1.87
CA ILE A 216 -19.75 -2.51 -3.19
C ILE A 216 -21.05 -2.60 -4.00
N LEU A 217 -21.92 -3.56 -3.70
CA LEU A 217 -23.24 -3.71 -4.31
C LEU A 217 -24.36 -3.34 -3.34
N PHE A 218 -24.25 -3.80 -2.09
CA PHE A 218 -25.31 -3.68 -1.11
C PHE A 218 -24.73 -3.20 0.22
N GLY A 219 -25.25 -2.07 0.70
CA GLY A 219 -24.88 -1.47 1.97
C GLY A 219 -23.88 -0.32 1.80
N LYS A 220 -23.24 0.04 2.92
CA LYS A 220 -22.22 1.09 3.00
C LYS A 220 -20.89 0.53 2.48
N MET A 221 -20.18 1.27 1.63
CA MET A 221 -18.84 0.82 1.21
C MET A 221 -17.83 1.03 2.34
N VAL A 222 -16.99 0.02 2.61
CA VAL A 222 -15.98 0.04 3.68
C VAL A 222 -14.67 -0.55 3.19
N LEU A 223 -13.54 0.06 3.58
CA LEU A 223 -12.20 -0.49 3.37
C LEU A 223 -11.71 -1.22 4.62
N GLU A 224 -11.39 -2.51 4.50
CA GLU A 224 -10.80 -3.32 5.56
C GLU A 224 -9.42 -3.84 5.18
N LEU A 225 -8.51 -3.88 6.16
CA LEU A 225 -7.29 -4.69 6.07
C LEU A 225 -7.58 -6.06 6.67
N GLY A 226 -7.07 -7.10 6.03
CA GLY A 226 -7.37 -8.48 6.42
C GLY A 226 -6.19 -9.44 6.24
N ASP A 227 -6.39 -10.62 6.81
CA ASP A 227 -5.50 -11.78 6.75
C ASP A 227 -4.17 -11.61 7.50
N THR A 228 -3.34 -12.65 7.43
CA THR A 228 -2.08 -12.75 8.14
C THR A 228 -0.93 -12.14 7.34
N CYS A 229 -0.23 -11.20 7.95
CA CYS A 229 1.10 -10.76 7.56
C CYS A 229 2.15 -11.56 8.33
N THR A 230 3.30 -11.77 7.70
CA THR A 230 4.47 -12.35 8.35
C THR A 230 5.56 -11.30 8.43
N ALA A 231 6.24 -11.22 9.58
CA ALA A 231 7.49 -10.51 9.73
C ALA A 231 8.54 -11.50 10.24
N LYS A 232 9.74 -11.47 9.67
CA LYS A 232 10.81 -12.40 10.06
C LYS A 232 12.19 -11.74 10.02
N ASN A 233 13.04 -12.15 10.96
CA ASN A 233 14.49 -12.00 10.90
C ASN A 233 15.08 -13.40 11.06
N GLU A 234 15.56 -13.96 9.95
CA GLU A 234 16.02 -15.36 9.92
C GLU A 234 17.33 -15.54 10.70
N LYS A 235 18.19 -14.52 10.73
CA LYS A 235 19.47 -14.53 11.44
C LYS A 235 19.32 -14.85 12.92
N HIS A 236 18.30 -14.27 13.56
CA HIS A 236 18.02 -14.43 14.99
C HIS A 236 16.85 -15.39 15.27
N GLY A 237 16.29 -16.01 14.23
CA GLY A 237 15.14 -16.89 14.34
C GLY A 237 13.90 -16.19 14.91
N LEU A 238 13.72 -14.91 14.60
CA LEU A 238 12.61 -14.11 15.09
C LEU A 238 11.49 -14.07 14.05
N TYR A 239 10.26 -14.31 14.50
CA TYR A 239 9.08 -14.41 13.65
C TYR A 239 7.89 -13.75 14.33
N CYS A 240 7.04 -13.09 13.55
CA CYS A 240 5.73 -12.64 13.98
C CYS A 240 4.70 -12.96 12.91
N ASP A 241 3.68 -13.75 13.29
CA ASP A 241 2.46 -13.88 12.50
C ASP A 241 1.49 -12.82 13.03
N LEU A 242 1.20 -11.81 12.22
CA LEU A 242 0.36 -10.67 12.56
C LEU A 242 -0.95 -10.76 11.76
N GLU A 243 -2.05 -10.99 12.44
CA GLU A 243 -3.39 -11.04 11.86
C GLU A 243 -4.03 -9.65 11.87
N PHE A 244 -4.38 -9.14 10.69
CA PHE A 244 -5.33 -8.04 10.54
C PHE A 244 -6.73 -8.62 10.50
N LYS A 245 -7.52 -8.34 11.54
CA LYS A 245 -8.83 -8.98 11.72
C LYS A 245 -9.88 -8.30 10.86
N THR A 246 -10.43 -9.03 9.91
CA THR A 246 -11.68 -8.65 9.24
C THR A 246 -12.84 -8.92 10.19
N LYS A 247 -13.84 -8.04 10.25
CA LYS A 247 -14.95 -8.24 11.19
C LYS A 247 -15.90 -9.36 10.71
N GLY A 248 -16.14 -10.35 11.57
CA GLY A 248 -17.23 -11.31 11.42
C GLY A 248 -18.57 -10.80 12.01
N PHE A 249 -19.69 -11.36 11.56
CA PHE A 249 -21.05 -10.83 11.80
C PHE A 249 -21.47 -10.63 13.28
N PHE A 250 -20.94 -11.42 14.24
CA PHE A 250 -21.48 -11.45 15.61
C PHE A 250 -20.60 -10.80 16.68
N SER A 251 -19.30 -10.64 16.43
CA SER A 251 -18.36 -10.07 17.40
C SER A 251 -17.04 -9.72 16.73
N GLY A 252 -16.33 -8.74 17.29
CA GLY A 252 -15.03 -8.28 16.78
C GLY A 252 -14.95 -6.76 16.78
N THR A 253 -13.74 -6.26 17.02
CA THR A 253 -13.42 -4.84 16.98
C THR A 253 -12.91 -4.48 15.59
N TYR A 254 -13.55 -3.52 14.93
CA TYR A 254 -13.11 -3.04 13.63
C TYR A 254 -11.68 -2.48 13.69
N ASN A 255 -10.88 -2.80 12.67
CA ASN A 255 -9.44 -2.51 12.58
C ASN A 255 -8.57 -3.17 13.64
N ALA A 256 -9.04 -4.23 14.30
CA ALA A 256 -8.25 -4.96 15.28
C ALA A 256 -7.09 -5.73 14.64
N ILE A 257 -6.00 -5.85 15.40
CA ILE A 257 -4.87 -6.70 15.07
C ILE A 257 -4.58 -7.67 16.23
N SER A 258 -4.02 -8.82 15.91
CA SER A 258 -3.30 -9.62 16.91
C SER A 258 -2.11 -10.30 16.30
N GLY A 259 -0.98 -10.32 17.01
CA GLY A 259 0.20 -11.03 16.55
C GLY A 259 0.91 -11.75 17.69
N ARG A 260 1.60 -12.84 17.36
CA ARG A 260 2.49 -13.55 18.29
C ARG A 260 3.91 -13.42 17.83
N VAL A 261 4.76 -12.87 18.69
CA VAL A 261 6.20 -12.74 18.44
C VAL A 261 6.90 -13.95 19.03
N ARG A 262 7.72 -14.61 18.21
CA ARG A 262 8.40 -15.86 18.52
C ARG A 262 9.89 -15.77 18.25
N LYS A 263 10.68 -16.44 19.07
CA LYS A 263 12.10 -16.74 18.84
C LYS A 263 12.29 -18.24 18.76
N GLY A 264 12.54 -18.76 17.56
CA GLY A 264 12.40 -20.18 17.26
C GLY A 264 10.98 -20.66 17.59
N ASN A 265 10.87 -21.59 18.54
CA ASN A 265 9.59 -22.13 18.99
C ASN A 265 9.04 -21.48 20.28
N THR A 266 9.72 -20.46 20.81
CA THR A 266 9.35 -19.82 22.07
C THR A 266 8.57 -18.54 21.81
N ASP A 267 7.38 -18.43 22.38
CA ASP A 267 6.61 -17.18 22.41
C ASP A 267 7.30 -16.16 23.33
N ILE A 268 7.67 -15.00 22.79
CA ILE A 268 8.36 -13.93 23.52
C ILE A 268 7.46 -12.70 23.78
N GLY A 269 6.33 -12.60 23.07
CA GLY A 269 5.32 -11.58 23.35
C GLY A 269 4.16 -11.58 22.37
N GLU A 270 3.20 -10.70 22.62
CA GLU A 270 2.00 -10.54 21.81
C GLU A 270 1.80 -9.09 21.38
N ILE A 271 1.34 -8.89 20.15
CA ILE A 271 0.88 -7.60 19.62
C ILE A 271 -0.64 -7.60 19.63
N SER A 272 -1.24 -6.49 20.04
CA SER A 272 -2.68 -6.32 20.04
C SER A 272 -3.07 -4.85 19.83
N GLY A 273 -4.37 -4.59 19.67
CA GLY A 273 -4.93 -3.25 19.56
C GLY A 273 -5.63 -3.02 18.24
N ARG A 274 -5.71 -1.77 17.80
CA ARG A 274 -6.33 -1.37 16.53
C ARG A 274 -5.32 -0.56 15.71
N TRP A 275 -5.09 -0.96 14.46
CA TRP A 275 -4.11 -0.28 13.60
C TRP A 275 -4.49 1.18 13.27
N SER A 276 -5.76 1.53 13.44
CA SER A 276 -6.26 2.90 13.29
C SER A 276 -6.35 3.70 14.60
N HIS A 277 -5.96 3.12 15.76
CA HIS A 277 -5.99 3.80 17.06
C HIS A 277 -4.70 3.53 17.85
N VAL A 278 -4.73 2.59 18.80
CA VAL A 278 -3.60 2.27 19.67
C VAL A 278 -3.21 0.82 19.43
N MET A 279 -1.92 0.60 19.24
CA MET A 279 -1.30 -0.71 19.13
C MET A 279 -0.32 -0.90 20.28
N GLU A 280 -0.32 -2.10 20.87
CA GLU A 280 0.48 -2.44 22.03
C GLU A 280 1.26 -3.74 21.81
N TYR A 281 2.42 -3.83 22.43
CA TYR A 281 3.19 -5.05 22.62
C TYR A 281 3.18 -5.43 24.09
N LYS A 282 2.95 -6.71 24.40
CA LYS A 282 3.09 -7.25 25.76
C LYS A 282 4.16 -8.32 25.78
N SER A 283 5.15 -8.12 26.64
CA SER A 283 6.26 -9.07 26.84
C SER A 283 5.77 -10.34 27.53
N ALA A 284 6.08 -11.51 26.97
CA ALA A 284 5.82 -12.79 27.64
C ALA A 284 6.77 -13.02 28.83
N LYS A 285 7.95 -12.40 28.82
CA LYS A 285 8.97 -12.52 29.87
C LYS A 285 8.61 -11.73 31.12
N THR A 286 8.14 -10.49 30.95
CA THR A 286 7.88 -9.57 32.08
C THR A 286 6.39 -9.35 32.35
N GLY A 287 5.52 -9.65 31.38
CA GLY A 287 4.08 -9.34 31.44
C GLY A 287 3.75 -7.86 31.20
N GLU A 288 4.78 -7.00 31.05
CA GLU A 288 4.62 -5.57 30.86
C GLU A 288 4.09 -5.24 29.47
N LYS A 289 3.28 -4.18 29.41
CA LYS A 289 2.73 -3.62 28.18
C LYS A 289 3.49 -2.37 27.76
N ARG A 290 3.78 -2.28 26.47
CA ARG A 290 4.35 -1.11 25.79
C ARG A 290 3.40 -0.68 24.67
N VAL A 291 3.09 0.61 24.62
CA VAL A 291 2.43 1.20 23.43
C VAL A 291 3.45 1.24 22.29
N LEU A 292 3.11 0.61 21.16
CA LEU A 292 3.89 0.67 19.93
C LEU A 292 3.56 1.94 19.16
N PHE A 293 2.29 2.25 18.99
CA PHE A 293 1.86 3.44 18.28
C PHE A 293 0.48 3.89 18.75
N ASP A 294 0.33 5.19 18.96
CA ASP A 294 -0.94 5.83 19.31
C ASP A 294 -1.24 6.88 18.24
N VAL A 295 -2.18 6.56 17.34
CA VAL A 295 -2.54 7.40 16.19
C VAL A 295 -2.98 8.80 16.63
N GLN A 296 -3.66 8.95 17.78
CA GLN A 296 -4.11 10.27 18.24
C GLN A 296 -2.95 11.14 18.73
N LYS A 297 -1.92 10.54 19.32
CA LYS A 297 -0.77 11.28 19.87
C LYS A 297 0.38 11.45 18.89
N MET A 298 0.51 10.52 17.95
CA MET A 298 1.68 10.39 17.08
C MET A 298 1.35 10.50 15.60
N GLY A 299 0.09 10.25 15.20
CA GLY A 299 -0.32 10.20 13.79
C GLY A 299 -0.03 11.48 13.01
N ASP A 300 -0.15 12.65 13.64
CA ASP A 300 0.11 13.93 12.98
C ASP A 300 1.60 14.25 12.78
N LYS A 301 2.51 13.47 13.38
CA LYS A 301 3.97 13.69 13.32
C LYS A 301 4.61 13.03 12.10
N VAL A 302 3.94 13.09 10.95
CA VAL A 302 4.43 12.51 9.69
C VAL A 302 5.64 13.29 9.18
N ALA A 303 6.69 12.58 8.77
CA ALA A 303 7.82 13.14 8.05
C ALA A 303 7.36 13.73 6.71
N PRO A 304 7.53 15.05 6.48
CA PRO A 304 7.09 15.66 5.23
C PRO A 304 8.00 15.20 4.09
N LYS A 305 7.37 14.76 3.00
CA LYS A 305 8.09 14.46 1.75
C LYS A 305 8.21 15.71 0.90
N TRP A 306 9.42 15.98 0.45
CA TRP A 306 9.73 16.95 -0.61
C TRP A 306 9.69 16.25 -1.97
N VAL A 307 8.95 16.84 -2.91
CA VAL A 307 8.86 16.39 -4.29
C VAL A 307 9.12 17.59 -5.18
N ALA A 308 9.87 17.42 -6.26
CA ALA A 308 10.15 18.50 -7.20
C ALA A 308 8.83 19.06 -7.81
N PRO A 309 8.78 20.34 -8.15
CA PRO A 309 7.67 20.92 -8.92
C PRO A 309 7.38 20.13 -10.21
N GLU A 310 6.12 20.06 -10.65
CA GLU A 310 5.73 19.24 -11.82
C GLU A 310 6.43 19.66 -13.11
N GLU A 311 6.84 20.91 -13.21
CA GLU A 311 7.52 21.52 -14.36
C GLU A 311 8.96 21.00 -14.49
N GLU A 312 9.58 20.63 -13.36
CA GLU A 312 10.93 20.07 -13.26
C GLU A 312 10.95 18.53 -13.34
N GLN A 313 9.79 17.90 -13.23
CA GLN A 313 9.65 16.44 -13.29
C GLN A 313 9.75 15.90 -14.72
N GLU A 314 10.20 14.67 -14.90
CA GLU A 314 10.19 13.99 -16.19
C GLU A 314 8.75 13.58 -16.59
N PRO A 315 8.43 13.42 -17.89
CA PRO A 315 7.06 13.13 -18.35
C PRO A 315 6.40 11.89 -17.74
N ASN A 316 7.19 10.89 -17.34
CA ASN A 316 6.74 9.64 -16.73
C ASN A 316 6.87 9.64 -15.18
N GLU A 317 7.18 10.77 -14.55
CA GLU A 317 7.03 10.90 -13.10
C GLU A 317 5.56 10.98 -12.72
N SER A 318 5.15 10.23 -11.68
CA SER A 318 3.73 10.02 -11.36
C SER A 318 2.91 11.31 -11.25
N ARG A 319 3.43 12.38 -10.63
CA ARG A 319 2.65 13.63 -10.48
C ARG A 319 2.48 14.35 -11.81
N ARG A 320 3.56 14.52 -12.58
CA ARG A 320 3.48 15.11 -13.93
C ARG A 320 2.62 14.28 -14.88
N LEU A 321 2.80 12.97 -14.89
CA LEU A 321 2.06 12.03 -15.74
C LEU A 321 0.55 12.11 -15.49
N TRP A 322 0.14 12.12 -14.22
CA TRP A 322 -1.26 12.10 -13.80
C TRP A 322 -1.83 13.49 -13.50
N SER A 323 -1.09 14.57 -13.78
CA SER A 323 -1.43 15.96 -13.41
C SER A 323 -2.86 16.36 -13.83
N ALA A 324 -3.23 16.11 -15.10
CA ALA A 324 -4.57 16.43 -15.60
C ALA A 324 -5.68 15.65 -14.87
N LEU A 325 -5.46 14.36 -14.58
CA LEU A 325 -6.39 13.54 -13.83
C LEU A 325 -6.51 14.01 -12.38
N THR A 326 -5.37 14.28 -11.73
CA THR A 326 -5.31 14.77 -10.35
C THR A 326 -6.02 16.10 -10.20
N LYS A 327 -5.78 17.05 -11.11
CA LYS A 327 -6.48 18.33 -11.15
C LYS A 327 -7.99 18.13 -11.28
N ALA A 328 -8.44 17.33 -12.24
CA ALA A 328 -9.87 17.10 -12.45
C ALA A 328 -10.56 16.42 -11.25
N ILE A 329 -9.90 15.46 -10.59
CA ILE A 329 -10.42 14.84 -9.37
C ILE A 329 -10.56 15.87 -8.24
N ASN A 330 -9.55 16.74 -8.05
CA ASN A 330 -9.58 17.79 -7.02
C ASN A 330 -10.65 18.85 -7.31
N ASP A 331 -10.84 19.20 -8.59
CA ASP A 331 -11.87 20.12 -9.06
C ASP A 331 -13.27 19.46 -9.09
N LYS A 332 -13.38 18.18 -8.72
CA LYS A 332 -14.60 17.35 -8.73
C LYS A 332 -15.26 17.24 -10.11
N ASP A 333 -14.48 17.37 -11.17
CA ASP A 333 -14.92 17.21 -12.56
C ASP A 333 -14.66 15.77 -13.02
N MET A 334 -15.67 14.92 -12.87
CA MET A 334 -15.56 13.49 -13.17
C MET A 334 -15.48 13.18 -14.67
N ASP A 335 -16.01 14.05 -15.52
CA ASP A 335 -15.98 13.89 -16.98
C ASP A 335 -14.57 14.18 -17.52
N THR A 336 -13.97 15.30 -17.07
CA THR A 336 -12.58 15.63 -17.38
C THR A 336 -11.64 14.59 -16.77
N ALA A 337 -11.90 14.12 -15.54
CA ALA A 337 -11.10 13.07 -14.92
C ALA A 337 -11.15 11.77 -15.77
N THR A 338 -12.32 11.36 -16.23
CA THR A 338 -12.48 10.15 -17.06
C THR A 338 -11.72 10.29 -18.37
N SER A 339 -11.80 11.46 -19.01
CA SER A 339 -11.10 11.77 -20.25
C SER A 339 -9.58 11.76 -20.06
N ALA A 340 -9.07 12.44 -19.02
CA ALA A 340 -7.66 12.50 -18.70
C ALA A 340 -7.07 11.11 -18.36
N LYS A 341 -7.81 10.32 -17.57
CA LYS A 341 -7.44 8.93 -17.27
C LYS A 341 -7.35 8.09 -18.54
N SER A 342 -8.35 8.18 -19.40
CA SER A 342 -8.41 7.41 -20.65
C SER A 342 -7.26 7.77 -21.60
N ALA A 343 -6.88 9.04 -21.66
CA ALA A 343 -5.76 9.50 -22.48
C ALA A 343 -4.43 8.83 -22.08
N VAL A 344 -4.12 8.77 -20.78
CA VAL A 344 -2.91 8.09 -20.26
C VAL A 344 -2.96 6.58 -20.55
N GLU A 345 -4.10 5.94 -20.30
CA GLU A 345 -4.26 4.49 -20.50
C GLU A 345 -4.24 4.08 -21.99
N GLU A 346 -4.75 4.92 -22.89
CA GLU A 346 -4.66 4.67 -24.33
C GLU A 346 -3.23 4.86 -24.85
N SER A 347 -2.53 5.92 -24.42
CA SER A 347 -1.12 6.13 -24.75
C SER A 347 -0.26 4.94 -24.35
N GLN A 348 -0.48 4.42 -23.14
CA GLN A 348 0.20 3.21 -22.66
C GLN A 348 -0.14 1.97 -23.51
N ARG A 349 -1.41 1.79 -23.91
CA ARG A 349 -1.81 0.68 -24.79
C ARG A 349 -1.14 0.76 -26.15
N GLU A 350 -1.00 1.96 -26.71
CA GLU A 350 -0.29 2.18 -27.97
C GLU A 350 1.21 1.88 -27.85
N GLU A 351 1.87 2.38 -26.79
CA GLU A 351 3.29 2.08 -26.53
C GLU A 351 3.56 0.59 -26.36
N ARG A 352 2.67 -0.11 -25.64
CA ARG A 352 2.74 -1.57 -25.50
C ARG A 352 2.67 -2.24 -26.86
N ARG A 353 1.72 -1.87 -27.71
CA ARG A 353 1.58 -2.44 -29.07
C ARG A 353 2.86 -2.24 -29.88
N LYS A 354 3.45 -1.04 -29.86
CA LYS A 354 4.72 -0.74 -30.55
C LYS A 354 5.88 -1.60 -30.05
N ARG A 355 5.98 -1.81 -28.74
CA ARG A 355 7.00 -2.70 -28.14
C ARG A 355 6.80 -4.16 -28.54
N GLU A 356 5.56 -4.64 -28.54
CA GLU A 356 5.21 -6.00 -28.96
C GLU A 356 5.52 -6.23 -30.45
N GLU A 357 5.19 -5.27 -31.32
CA GLU A 357 5.48 -5.32 -32.76
C GLU A 357 6.98 -5.30 -33.08
N SER A 358 7.77 -4.53 -32.32
CA SER A 358 9.22 -4.44 -32.48
C SER A 358 9.99 -5.57 -31.78
N GLY A 359 9.35 -6.33 -30.89
CA GLY A 359 9.99 -7.32 -30.04
C GLY A 359 10.84 -6.72 -28.91
N GLU A 360 10.77 -5.40 -28.70
CA GLU A 360 11.50 -4.71 -27.65
C GLU A 360 10.92 -5.03 -26.27
N LYS A 361 11.79 -5.34 -25.30
CA LYS A 361 11.39 -5.54 -23.91
C LYS A 361 11.65 -4.26 -23.13
N HIS A 362 10.68 -3.86 -22.30
CA HIS A 362 10.91 -2.78 -21.36
C HIS A 362 12.01 -3.18 -20.36
N VAL A 363 13.01 -2.31 -20.22
CA VAL A 363 14.07 -2.43 -19.23
C VAL A 363 13.83 -1.34 -18.19
N PRO A 364 13.52 -1.70 -16.93
CA PRO A 364 13.34 -0.70 -15.87
C PRO A 364 14.60 0.13 -15.67
N ARG A 365 14.44 1.43 -15.40
CA ARG A 365 15.55 2.38 -15.27
C ARG A 365 16.29 2.21 -13.94
N PHE A 366 15.55 2.07 -12.84
CA PHE A 366 16.10 2.13 -11.49
C PHE A 366 16.25 0.75 -10.84
N PHE A 367 15.60 -0.28 -11.37
CA PHE A 367 15.59 -1.61 -10.77
C PHE A 367 16.02 -2.69 -11.75
N GLU A 368 16.56 -3.79 -11.22
CA GLU A 368 16.79 -5.02 -11.96
C GLU A 368 16.45 -6.25 -11.14
N LEU A 369 16.10 -7.32 -11.84
CA LEU A 369 15.76 -8.59 -11.22
C LEU A 369 17.05 -9.38 -10.94
N ARG A 370 17.41 -9.54 -9.67
CA ARG A 370 18.54 -10.38 -9.22
C ARG A 370 18.01 -11.46 -8.28
N ASN A 371 18.35 -12.72 -8.55
CA ASN A 371 17.93 -13.87 -7.73
C ASN A 371 16.41 -13.91 -7.44
N GLY A 372 15.59 -13.51 -8.43
CA GLY A 372 14.13 -13.48 -8.30
C GLY A 372 13.55 -12.30 -7.52
N ARG A 373 14.38 -11.32 -7.11
CA ARG A 373 13.97 -10.11 -6.39
C ARG A 373 14.29 -8.86 -7.21
N TRP A 374 13.42 -7.85 -7.18
CA TRP A 374 13.75 -6.53 -7.74
C TRP A 374 14.68 -5.79 -6.77
N GLU A 375 15.87 -5.46 -7.24
CA GLU A 375 16.92 -4.77 -6.50
C GLU A 375 17.20 -3.41 -7.17
N PRO A 376 17.56 -2.36 -6.42
CA PRO A 376 17.96 -1.10 -7.02
C PRO A 376 19.25 -1.27 -7.85
N LYS A 377 19.34 -0.60 -8.99
CA LYS A 377 20.55 -0.44 -9.82
C LYS A 377 21.51 0.57 -9.20
N PHE A 378 21.74 0.46 -7.90
CA PHE A 378 22.54 1.36 -7.11
C PHE A 378 23.17 0.63 -5.94
N THR A 379 24.37 1.04 -5.58
CA THR A 379 25.06 0.58 -4.38
C THR A 379 25.67 1.81 -3.72
N PRO A 380 25.19 2.19 -2.53
CA PRO A 380 25.72 3.36 -1.85
C PRO A 380 27.17 3.11 -1.40
N PRO A 381 28.04 4.14 -1.44
CA PRO A 381 29.29 4.16 -0.67
C PRO A 381 29.07 3.89 0.82
N ASP A 382 30.10 3.41 1.50
CA ASP A 382 30.05 3.16 2.95
C ASP A 382 30.03 4.47 3.78
N ASN A 383 30.68 5.53 3.26
CA ASN A 383 30.67 6.83 3.91
C ASN A 383 29.27 7.48 3.76
N PRO A 384 28.59 7.86 4.86
CA PRO A 384 27.24 8.41 4.79
C PRO A 384 27.09 9.70 3.96
N ASP A 385 28.07 10.61 4.03
CA ASP A 385 28.01 11.88 3.32
C ASP A 385 28.20 11.67 1.81
N GLU A 386 29.15 10.82 1.43
CA GLU A 386 29.33 10.40 0.04
C GLU A 386 28.10 9.65 -0.48
N ALA A 387 27.48 8.83 0.36
CA ALA A 387 26.26 8.09 0.02
C ALA A 387 25.06 9.00 -0.22
N VAL A 388 24.91 10.07 0.57
CA VAL A 388 23.87 11.10 0.37
C VAL A 388 24.01 11.77 -0.98
N GLU A 389 25.23 12.13 -1.38
CA GLU A 389 25.46 12.75 -2.68
C GLU A 389 25.28 11.74 -3.83
N ALA A 390 25.81 10.53 -3.68
CA ALA A 390 25.69 9.47 -4.68
C ALA A 390 24.22 9.09 -4.96
N VAL A 391 23.40 8.94 -3.92
CA VAL A 391 21.97 8.62 -4.11
C VAL A 391 21.21 9.79 -4.72
N ARG A 392 21.55 11.03 -4.35
CA ARG A 392 20.97 12.24 -4.96
C ARG A 392 21.26 12.29 -6.45
N GLN A 393 22.52 12.07 -6.86
CA GLN A 393 22.91 12.06 -8.27
C GLN A 393 22.29 10.91 -9.05
N TRP A 394 22.11 9.74 -8.41
CA TRP A 394 21.47 8.60 -9.05
C TRP A 394 19.97 8.80 -9.27
N ILE A 395 19.26 9.33 -8.27
CA ILE A 395 17.81 9.58 -8.37
C ILE A 395 17.51 10.82 -9.22
N TRP A 396 18.29 11.90 -9.10
CA TRP A 396 18.17 13.14 -9.88
C TRP A 396 19.47 13.42 -10.66
N PRO A 397 19.74 12.65 -11.73
CA PRO A 397 20.90 12.94 -12.56
C PRO A 397 20.72 14.34 -13.17
N SER A 398 21.75 15.19 -13.06
CA SER A 398 21.75 16.46 -13.77
C SER A 398 21.54 16.20 -15.26
N SER A 399 20.62 16.95 -15.87
CA SER A 399 20.40 16.94 -17.32
C SER A 399 21.75 17.16 -18.01
N ARG A 400 22.22 16.20 -18.81
CA ARG A 400 23.39 16.38 -19.66
C ARG A 400 23.06 17.26 -20.86
#